data_AF-U4U6U5-F1
#
_entry.id   AF-U4U6U5-F1
#
_cell.length_a   1.000
_cell.length_b   1.000
_cell.length_c   1.000
_cell.angle_alpha   90.00
_cell.angle_beta   90.00
_cell.angle_gamma   90.00
#
_symmetry.space_group_name_H-M   'P 1'
#
loop_
_entity.id
_entity.type
_entity.pdbx_description
1 polymer ?
#
loop_
_entity_poly.entity_id
_entity_poly.type
_entity_poly.pdbx_seq_one_letter_code
_entity_poly.pdbx_strand_id
1 'polypeptide(L)'
;MCYSFAIFTLRTWFVRNSQIYRDLEWEPLREFLTRKAAEDFVKAGRHSNEELRNLLIYDELVCTITIVSILVPVEMAPTARTGSWKHRFKEQEQLLANADNILRLSTLTEIRSPEDVVTLHRHLGACIQETRQLEDKLAKKLSKKLKNQVPNNGRGIQRQNSIGPFLAWLKENGAKMNGCSIAAFEGYGLGIKLDQTAAKNSLIMSVPSKLFMSTDSAKRSILSNLFDKLDILKNMPNVLLAIHLLVEKFSPNSFWKSYINTLPKTYNTILYFTQLELEELAGSCALEPSYTQIRSIIRQYAYFYKVFATLDDEIGELMHGKFSFKEYCWAVSTVMTRQNLVPLAPNQTFLIPLFDMCNHANGGIITDYNPETDQLECLASKDFQEGEQLFFYEDNEHDYRLVSMCTAVPKRVELLKSMGMPPSFLIQITKDTKTISDDLLAFTRVMCLPSDQIDQWMPKEKSAALAKPDCPLDAQLTKRCWDYLKIRLTVELAHFKTTIEEDLEILNKPNLSENMKLIVKLRLSEKRLLKSFAAVVEEMSQK
;
A
#
# COMPACT_ATOMS: atom_id res chain seq x y z
N MET A 1 20.08 -8.87 0.72
CA MET A 1 19.45 -8.06 1.78
C MET A 1 18.77 -6.78 1.27
N CYS A 2 18.62 -6.57 -0.05
CA CYS A 2 17.69 -5.56 -0.61
C CYS A 2 16.20 -6.01 -0.61
N TYR A 3 15.93 -7.16 0.00
CA TYR A 3 14.65 -7.87 -0.01
C TYR A 3 13.67 -7.35 1.04
N SER A 4 14.19 -6.70 2.09
CA SER A 4 13.36 -6.05 3.09
C SER A 4 12.62 -4.86 2.49
N PHE A 5 13.16 -4.12 1.51
CA PHE A 5 12.49 -2.88 1.06
C PHE A 5 11.19 -3.09 0.28
N ALA A 6 11.05 -4.15 -0.52
CA ALA A 6 9.79 -4.43 -1.21
C ALA A 6 8.71 -5.04 -0.29
N ILE A 7 9.15 -5.88 0.67
CA ILE A 7 8.31 -6.37 1.78
C ILE A 7 7.94 -5.20 2.73
N PHE A 8 8.84 -4.23 2.91
CA PHE A 8 8.65 -2.98 3.65
C PHE A 8 7.70 -2.04 2.90
N THR A 9 7.75 -1.91 1.59
CA THR A 9 6.75 -1.12 0.84
C THR A 9 5.36 -1.76 0.84
N LEU A 10 5.26 -3.06 1.08
CA LEU A 10 4.00 -3.76 1.37
C LEU A 10 3.58 -3.63 2.85
N ARG A 11 4.52 -3.65 3.81
CA ARG A 11 4.23 -3.78 5.27
C ARG A 11 4.52 -2.57 6.15
N THR A 12 5.53 -1.75 5.87
CA THR A 12 5.64 -0.41 6.48
C THR A 12 4.69 0.61 5.90
N TRP A 13 4.09 0.30 4.74
CA TRP A 13 2.87 0.98 4.34
C TRP A 13 1.75 0.74 5.36
N PHE A 14 1.59 -0.48 5.90
CA PHE A 14 0.61 -0.75 6.97
C PHE A 14 0.89 0.04 8.25
N VAL A 15 2.15 0.06 8.71
CA VAL A 15 2.51 0.78 9.93
C VAL A 15 2.42 2.30 9.74
N ARG A 16 3.00 2.87 8.67
CA ARG A 16 2.99 4.32 8.39
C ARG A 16 1.62 4.86 7.98
N ASN A 17 0.75 4.09 7.33
CA ASN A 17 -0.61 4.53 7.02
C ASN A 17 -1.61 4.25 8.15
N SER A 18 -1.37 3.27 9.04
CA SER A 18 -2.22 3.10 10.22
C SER A 18 -2.16 4.30 11.18
N GLN A 19 -1.11 5.13 11.10
CA GLN A 19 -0.99 6.39 11.83
C GLN A 19 -1.71 7.54 11.10
N ILE A 20 -1.53 7.67 9.78
CA ILE A 20 -2.23 8.66 8.95
C ILE A 20 -3.77 8.48 8.99
N TYR A 21 -4.26 7.24 9.16
CA TYR A 21 -5.69 6.94 9.29
C TYR A 21 -6.17 6.81 10.75
N ARG A 22 -5.28 6.83 11.76
CA ARG A 22 -5.66 6.82 13.18
C ARG A 22 -6.02 8.21 13.70
N ASP A 23 -5.43 9.26 13.13
CA ASP A 23 -5.63 10.64 13.58
C ASP A 23 -6.82 11.34 12.91
N LEU A 24 -7.67 10.58 12.21
CA LEU A 24 -8.99 11.05 11.78
C LEU A 24 -10.00 10.82 12.91
N GLU A 25 -9.99 11.69 13.92
CA GLU A 25 -11.12 11.82 14.85
C GLU A 25 -12.35 12.29 14.07
N TRP A 26 -13.23 11.37 13.69
CA TRP A 26 -14.54 11.67 13.11
C TRP A 26 -15.64 11.04 13.96
N GLU A 27 -16.44 11.89 14.62
CA GLU A 27 -17.86 11.66 14.85
C GLU A 27 -18.66 12.85 14.32
N PRO A 28 -19.88 12.66 13.76
CA PRO A 28 -20.67 11.43 13.73
C PRO A 28 -21.23 11.08 12.33
N LEU A 29 -20.44 10.35 11.53
CA LEU A 29 -20.95 9.49 10.45
C LEU A 29 -21.91 8.41 10.99
N ARG A 30 -21.76 8.05 12.26
CA ARG A 30 -22.60 7.12 13.01
C ARG A 30 -24.06 7.60 13.09
N GLU A 31 -24.30 8.86 13.43
CA GLU A 31 -25.67 9.42 13.50
C GLU A 31 -26.36 9.52 12.14
N PHE A 32 -25.60 9.79 11.07
CA PHE A 32 -26.13 9.81 9.71
C PHE A 32 -26.60 8.42 9.26
N LEU A 33 -25.79 7.38 9.53
CA LEU A 33 -26.13 6.00 9.19
C LEU A 33 -27.30 5.47 10.04
N THR A 34 -27.39 5.83 11.32
CA THR A 34 -28.54 5.49 12.17
C THR A 34 -29.84 6.14 11.69
N ARG A 35 -29.79 7.41 11.21
CA ARG A 35 -30.96 8.09 10.62
C ARG A 35 -31.42 7.44 9.32
N LYS A 36 -30.47 7.08 8.46
CA LYS A 36 -30.78 6.47 7.16
C LYS A 36 -31.25 5.02 7.26
N ALA A 37 -30.82 4.30 8.30
CA ALA A 37 -31.31 2.97 8.63
C ALA A 37 -32.72 2.97 9.24
N ALA A 38 -33.20 4.13 9.71
CA ALA A 38 -34.54 4.32 10.27
C ALA A 38 -35.59 4.75 9.22
N GLU A 39 -35.22 4.96 7.95
CA GLU A 39 -36.15 5.28 6.87
C GLU A 39 -36.70 3.98 6.24
N ASP A 40 -38.03 3.83 6.30
CA ASP A 40 -38.79 2.61 6.03
C ASP A 40 -38.46 1.94 4.68
N PHE A 41 -37.78 0.79 4.74
CA PHE A 41 -37.74 -0.17 3.64
C PHE A 41 -38.90 -1.17 3.78
N VAL A 42 -39.84 -1.14 2.82
CA VAL A 42 -40.94 -2.10 2.74
C VAL A 42 -40.37 -3.51 2.57
N LYS A 43 -40.69 -4.40 3.52
CA LYS A 43 -40.23 -5.80 3.58
C LYS A 43 -40.53 -6.58 2.29
N ALA A 44 -39.58 -7.39 1.85
CA ALA A 44 -39.57 -8.21 0.63
C ALA A 44 -40.68 -9.28 0.50
N GLY A 45 -41.60 -9.40 1.47
CA GLY A 45 -42.73 -10.35 1.42
C GLY A 45 -43.89 -9.98 0.48
N ARG A 46 -43.80 -8.86 -0.27
CA ARG A 46 -44.88 -8.36 -1.14
C ARG A 46 -44.46 -8.12 -2.61
N HIS A 47 -43.36 -8.72 -3.07
CA HIS A 47 -42.91 -8.56 -4.45
C HIS A 47 -43.80 -9.35 -5.42
N SER A 48 -44.18 -8.78 -6.57
CA SER A 48 -45.20 -9.34 -7.49
C SER A 48 -44.77 -10.57 -8.29
N ASN A 49 -43.47 -10.88 -8.32
CA ASN A 49 -42.92 -12.02 -9.06
C ASN A 49 -42.68 -13.23 -8.13
N GLU A 50 -43.34 -14.35 -8.44
CA GLU A 50 -43.37 -15.56 -7.62
C GLU A 50 -42.08 -16.39 -7.70
N GLU A 51 -41.40 -16.43 -8.85
CA GLU A 51 -40.14 -17.17 -9.01
C GLU A 51 -39.02 -16.57 -8.16
N LEU A 52 -39.00 -15.25 -7.96
CA LEU A 52 -38.06 -14.56 -7.08
C LEU A 52 -38.33 -14.80 -5.59
N ARG A 53 -39.57 -15.12 -5.20
CA ARG A 53 -39.89 -15.49 -3.80
C ARG A 53 -39.39 -16.88 -3.44
N ASN A 54 -39.35 -17.79 -4.42
CA ASN A 54 -39.01 -19.20 -4.22
C ASN A 54 -37.50 -19.50 -4.36
N LEU A 55 -36.69 -18.54 -4.80
CA LEU A 55 -35.22 -18.66 -4.90
C LEU A 55 -34.46 -18.35 -3.60
N LEU A 56 -35.17 -17.95 -2.53
CA LEU A 56 -34.61 -17.59 -1.23
C LEU A 56 -35.11 -18.52 -0.13
N ILE A 57 -34.69 -19.78 -0.19
CA ILE A 57 -34.57 -20.60 1.02
C ILE A 57 -33.14 -21.11 1.02
N TYR A 58 -32.26 -20.50 1.80
CA TYR A 58 -31.23 -21.17 2.63
C TYR A 58 -30.46 -20.18 3.49
N ASP A 59 -30.09 -20.67 4.66
CA ASP A 59 -29.74 -20.01 5.92
C ASP A 59 -28.66 -18.91 5.89
N GLU A 60 -28.92 -17.90 6.70
CA GLU A 60 -28.06 -16.77 7.05
C GLU A 60 -26.86 -17.22 7.92
N LEU A 61 -25.65 -17.29 7.35
CA LEU A 61 -24.40 -17.20 8.14
C LEU A 61 -23.17 -16.99 7.25
N VAL A 62 -22.99 -15.77 6.73
CA VAL A 62 -21.67 -15.29 6.28
C VAL A 62 -21.45 -13.88 6.82
N CYS A 63 -20.48 -13.78 7.73
CA CYS A 63 -19.98 -12.54 8.28
C CYS A 63 -19.34 -11.71 7.17
N THR A 64 -20.00 -10.63 6.77
CA THR A 64 -19.34 -9.54 6.05
C THR A 64 -18.43 -8.84 7.05
N ILE A 65 -17.10 -8.98 6.89
CA ILE A 65 -16.18 -8.03 7.50
C ILE A 65 -16.47 -6.70 6.81
N THR A 66 -17.17 -5.80 7.50
CA THR A 66 -17.25 -4.41 7.09
C THR A 66 -15.86 -3.80 7.32
N ILE A 67 -14.97 -4.00 6.36
CA ILE A 67 -13.84 -3.09 6.20
C ILE A 67 -14.52 -1.76 5.85
N VAL A 68 -14.39 -0.78 6.75
CA VAL A 68 -14.59 0.62 6.40
C VAL A 68 -13.57 0.90 5.30
N SER A 69 -13.99 0.59 4.07
CA SER A 69 -13.44 1.20 2.89
C SER A 69 -13.58 2.69 3.19
N ILE A 70 -12.47 3.40 3.29
CA ILE A 70 -12.49 4.86 3.21
C ILE A 70 -12.99 5.15 1.81
N LEU A 71 -14.32 5.11 1.68
CA LEU A 71 -15.09 5.57 0.55
C LEU A 71 -14.95 7.08 0.63
N VAL A 72 -14.02 7.63 -0.15
CA VAL A 72 -14.21 8.99 -0.64
C VAL A 72 -15.44 8.89 -1.55
N PRO A 73 -16.57 9.56 -1.23
CA PRO A 73 -17.62 9.74 -2.21
C PRO A 73 -17.00 10.61 -3.30
N VAL A 74 -16.64 10.00 -4.42
CA VAL A 74 -16.31 10.75 -5.63
C VAL A 74 -17.66 11.13 -6.22
N GLU A 75 -18.00 12.42 -6.15
CA GLU A 75 -19.05 13.00 -6.99
C GLU A 75 -18.94 12.39 -8.39
N MET A 76 -20.07 11.96 -8.94
CA MET A 76 -20.13 11.42 -10.29
C MET A 76 -19.32 12.34 -11.21
N ALA A 77 -18.25 11.81 -11.81
CA ALA A 77 -17.43 12.57 -12.75
C ALA A 77 -18.37 13.31 -13.71
N PRO A 78 -18.14 14.61 -13.99
CA PRO A 78 -19.05 15.41 -14.79
C PRO A 78 -19.49 14.61 -16.01
N THR A 79 -20.81 14.48 -16.21
CA THR A 79 -21.36 13.87 -17.42
C THR A 79 -20.65 14.48 -18.61
N ALA A 80 -20.06 13.63 -19.44
CA ALA A 80 -19.14 14.01 -20.50
C ALA A 80 -19.75 15.14 -21.36
N ARG A 81 -19.40 16.39 -21.06
CA ARG A 81 -19.51 17.46 -22.05
C ARG A 81 -18.44 17.12 -23.07
N THR A 82 -18.87 16.95 -24.31
CA THR A 82 -18.02 16.71 -25.48
C THR A 82 -17.05 17.88 -25.67
N GLY A 83 -15.95 17.87 -24.92
CA GLY A 83 -14.80 18.74 -25.13
C GLY A 83 -14.10 18.39 -26.45
N SER A 84 -13.74 19.42 -27.19
CA SER A 84 -13.28 19.39 -28.58
C SER A 84 -11.87 18.83 -28.72
N TRP A 85 -11.74 17.50 -28.73
CA TRP A 85 -10.62 16.86 -29.41
C TRP A 85 -10.80 17.07 -30.91
N LYS A 86 -10.04 17.97 -31.53
CA LYS A 86 -10.18 18.20 -32.98
C LYS A 86 -9.93 16.93 -33.81
N HIS A 87 -9.23 15.91 -33.27
CA HIS A 87 -9.09 14.58 -33.86
C HIS A 87 -8.84 13.48 -32.80
N ARG A 88 -9.87 12.74 -32.35
CA ARG A 88 -9.66 11.52 -31.53
C ARG A 88 -9.26 10.33 -32.40
N PHE A 89 -8.26 9.57 -31.93
CA PHE A 89 -8.05 8.22 -32.43
C PHE A 89 -9.11 7.28 -31.83
N LYS A 90 -9.55 6.29 -32.60
CA LYS A 90 -10.47 5.23 -32.13
C LYS A 90 -10.02 4.61 -30.81
N GLU A 91 -8.71 4.41 -30.62
CA GLU A 91 -8.16 3.85 -29.39
C GLU A 91 -8.41 4.73 -28.16
N GLN A 92 -8.49 6.06 -28.31
CA GLN A 92 -8.80 6.95 -27.19
C GLN A 92 -10.26 6.83 -26.75
N GLU A 93 -11.19 6.65 -27.70
CA GLU A 93 -12.59 6.39 -27.38
C GLU A 93 -12.76 5.03 -26.70
N GLN A 94 -12.02 4.02 -27.16
CA GLN A 94 -11.99 2.71 -26.51
C GLN A 94 -11.38 2.77 -25.10
N LEU A 95 -10.33 3.57 -24.90
CA LEU A 95 -9.75 3.80 -23.58
C LEU A 95 -10.72 4.51 -22.63
N LEU A 96 -11.47 5.50 -23.12
CA LEU A 96 -12.53 6.15 -22.33
C LEU A 96 -13.63 5.16 -21.93
N ALA A 97 -14.11 4.34 -22.86
CA ALA A 97 -15.11 3.32 -22.56
C ALA A 97 -14.59 2.27 -21.56
N ASN A 98 -13.33 1.85 -21.70
CA ASN A 98 -12.73 0.91 -20.75
C ASN A 98 -12.48 1.56 -19.38
N ALA A 99 -12.13 2.85 -19.34
CA ALA A 99 -12.05 3.61 -18.09
C ALA A 99 -13.41 3.67 -17.37
N ASP A 100 -14.51 3.85 -18.09
CA ASP A 100 -15.86 3.78 -17.50
C ASP A 100 -16.16 2.40 -16.91
N ASN A 101 -15.79 1.33 -17.62
CA ASN A 101 -15.95 -0.03 -17.11
C ASN A 101 -15.12 -0.27 -15.83
N ILE A 102 -13.86 0.19 -15.83
CA ILE A 102 -12.99 0.14 -14.65
C ILE A 102 -13.62 0.89 -13.47
N LEU A 103 -14.13 2.11 -13.68
CA LEU A 103 -14.76 2.89 -12.62
C LEU A 103 -15.99 2.19 -12.05
N ARG A 104 -16.84 1.60 -12.90
CA ARG A 104 -18.00 0.80 -12.49
C ARG A 104 -17.59 -0.42 -11.65
N LEU A 105 -16.64 -1.24 -12.12
CA LEU A 105 -16.21 -2.45 -11.42
C LEU A 105 -15.50 -2.11 -10.09
N SER A 106 -14.61 -1.12 -10.12
CA SER A 106 -13.81 -0.74 -8.95
C SER A 106 -14.59 0.03 -7.88
N THR A 107 -15.86 0.36 -8.11
CA THR A 107 -16.77 1.00 -7.13
C THR A 107 -17.83 0.06 -6.56
N LEU A 108 -17.90 -1.19 -7.01
CA LEU A 108 -18.83 -2.18 -6.47
C LEU A 108 -18.66 -2.36 -4.96
N THR A 109 -19.71 -2.10 -4.20
CA THR A 109 -19.75 -2.22 -2.73
C THR A 109 -20.16 -3.62 -2.26
N GLU A 110 -20.82 -4.39 -3.12
CA GLU A 110 -21.25 -5.76 -2.82
C GLU A 110 -20.12 -6.74 -3.11
N ILE A 111 -19.24 -6.94 -2.13
CA ILE A 111 -18.34 -8.08 -2.05
C ILE A 111 -18.92 -9.00 -0.99
N ARG A 112 -19.37 -10.19 -1.39
CA ARG A 112 -20.12 -11.09 -0.49
C ARG A 112 -19.24 -12.21 0.06
N SER A 113 -18.14 -12.55 -0.63
CA SER A 113 -17.14 -13.52 -0.15
C SER A 113 -15.70 -13.18 -0.57
N PRO A 114 -14.67 -13.83 0.01
CA PRO A 114 -13.28 -13.72 -0.46
C PRO A 114 -13.10 -14.13 -1.94
N GLU A 115 -13.87 -15.11 -2.42
CA GLU A 115 -13.85 -15.53 -3.83
C GLU A 115 -14.35 -14.44 -4.77
N ASP A 116 -15.31 -13.62 -4.32
CA ASP A 116 -15.78 -12.45 -5.07
C ASP A 116 -14.67 -11.41 -5.24
N VAL A 117 -13.83 -11.22 -4.21
CA VAL A 117 -12.67 -10.30 -4.28
C VAL A 117 -11.71 -10.75 -5.37
N VAL A 118 -11.35 -12.03 -5.37
CA VAL A 118 -10.44 -12.61 -6.37
C VAL A 118 -11.04 -12.50 -7.77
N THR A 119 -12.33 -12.77 -7.91
CA THR A 119 -13.04 -12.69 -9.20
C THR A 119 -13.11 -11.25 -9.72
N LEU A 120 -13.44 -10.30 -8.86
CA LEU A 120 -13.40 -8.87 -9.18
C LEU A 120 -11.99 -8.45 -9.62
N HIS A 121 -10.96 -8.91 -8.93
CA HIS A 121 -9.58 -8.63 -9.29
C HIS A 121 -9.19 -9.20 -10.66
N ARG A 122 -9.66 -10.41 -10.99
CA ARG A 122 -9.46 -11.00 -12.32
C ARG A 122 -10.11 -10.16 -13.42
N HIS A 123 -11.35 -9.69 -13.19
CA HIS A 123 -12.03 -8.80 -14.14
C HIS A 123 -11.32 -7.45 -14.30
N LEU A 124 -10.88 -6.83 -13.20
CA LEU A 124 -10.08 -5.59 -13.26
C LEU A 124 -8.75 -5.84 -13.97
N GLY A 125 -8.11 -6.99 -13.75
CA GLY A 125 -6.89 -7.40 -14.44
C GLY A 125 -7.07 -7.50 -15.96
N ALA A 126 -8.20 -8.07 -16.42
CA ALA A 126 -8.55 -8.12 -17.84
C ALA A 126 -8.74 -6.72 -18.44
N CYS A 127 -9.46 -5.83 -17.74
CA CYS A 127 -9.62 -4.43 -18.17
C CYS A 127 -8.27 -3.72 -18.30
N ILE A 128 -7.35 -3.94 -17.35
CA ILE A 128 -6.00 -3.36 -17.41
C ILE A 128 -5.17 -3.92 -18.56
N GLN A 129 -5.30 -5.21 -18.86
CA GLN A 129 -4.62 -5.80 -20.02
C GLN A 129 -5.12 -5.16 -21.32
N GLU A 130 -6.43 -4.94 -21.47
CA GLU A 130 -7.00 -4.22 -22.60
C GLU A 130 -6.49 -2.77 -22.67
N THR A 131 -6.49 -2.04 -21.55
CA THR A 131 -5.92 -0.68 -21.46
C THR A 131 -4.50 -0.63 -21.99
N ARG A 132 -3.62 -1.52 -21.52
CA ARG A 132 -2.21 -1.57 -21.97
C ARG A 132 -2.10 -1.79 -23.48
N GLN A 133 -2.91 -2.69 -24.04
CA GLN A 133 -2.91 -2.95 -25.48
C GLN A 133 -3.38 -1.73 -26.30
N LEU A 134 -4.41 -1.02 -25.82
CA LEU A 134 -4.92 0.19 -26.46
C LEU A 134 -3.92 1.34 -26.37
N GLU A 135 -3.28 1.53 -25.22
CA GLU A 135 -2.21 2.52 -25.02
C GLU A 135 -1.02 2.27 -25.95
N ASP A 136 -0.58 1.02 -26.09
CA ASP A 136 0.50 0.64 -27.00
C ASP A 136 0.14 0.92 -28.48
N LYS A 137 -1.11 0.64 -28.88
CA LYS A 137 -1.61 0.96 -30.23
C LYS A 137 -1.65 2.46 -30.46
N LEU A 138 -2.13 3.23 -29.48
CA LEU A 138 -2.20 4.69 -29.55
C LEU A 138 -0.79 5.30 -29.65
N ALA A 139 0.15 4.87 -28.81
CA ALA A 139 1.55 5.32 -28.85
C ALA A 139 2.21 5.05 -30.21
N LYS A 140 1.96 3.89 -30.82
CA LYS A 140 2.43 3.56 -32.17
C LYS A 140 1.84 4.48 -33.24
N LYS A 141 0.57 4.88 -33.13
CA LYS A 141 -0.06 5.83 -34.07
C LYS A 141 0.47 7.25 -33.91
N LEU A 142 0.61 7.71 -32.67
CA LEU A 142 1.17 9.03 -32.35
C LEU A 142 2.60 9.15 -32.86
N SER A 143 3.45 8.15 -32.59
CA SER A 143 4.84 8.15 -33.06
C SER A 143 4.95 8.12 -34.60
N LYS A 144 4.07 7.40 -35.31
CA LYS A 144 4.02 7.44 -36.78
C LYS A 144 3.66 8.83 -37.31
N LYS A 145 2.74 9.55 -36.67
CA LYS A 145 2.37 10.93 -37.03
C LYS A 145 3.54 11.90 -36.82
N LEU A 146 4.31 11.71 -35.74
CA LEU A 146 5.50 12.51 -35.39
C LEU A 146 6.73 12.21 -36.28
N LYS A 147 6.89 10.98 -36.77
CA LYS A 147 7.99 10.58 -37.68
C LYS A 147 8.00 11.32 -39.02
N ASN A 148 6.93 12.01 -39.38
CA ASN A 148 6.90 12.90 -40.55
C ASN A 148 7.54 14.28 -40.28
N GLN A 149 8.17 14.53 -39.12
CA GLN A 149 8.75 15.84 -38.79
C GLN A 149 10.19 15.86 -38.24
N VAL A 150 10.78 14.78 -37.67
CA VAL A 150 12.20 14.77 -37.21
C VAL A 150 12.79 13.34 -37.15
N PRO A 151 14.09 13.10 -37.45
CA PRO A 151 14.74 11.79 -37.32
C PRO A 151 14.93 11.31 -35.86
N ASN A 152 14.91 9.99 -35.73
CA ASN A 152 14.79 9.22 -34.49
C ASN A 152 16.16 8.89 -33.85
N ASN A 153 16.55 9.59 -32.77
CA ASN A 153 17.65 9.16 -31.89
C ASN A 153 17.12 8.35 -30.69
N GLY A 154 16.45 7.23 -30.99
CA GLY A 154 15.79 6.36 -30.01
C GLY A 154 16.69 5.33 -29.37
N ARG A 155 17.79 5.73 -28.71
CA ARG A 155 18.42 4.90 -27.67
C ARG A 155 18.12 5.56 -26.33
N GLY A 156 17.26 4.93 -25.54
CA GLY A 156 16.93 5.43 -24.21
C GLY A 156 18.22 5.60 -23.39
N ILE A 157 18.42 6.79 -22.83
CA ILE A 157 19.57 7.11 -21.98
C ILE A 157 19.61 6.07 -20.84
N GLN A 158 20.75 5.40 -20.68
CA GLN A 158 20.97 4.52 -19.53
C GLN A 158 20.96 5.37 -18.26
N ARG A 159 20.32 4.88 -17.19
CA ARG A 159 20.16 5.62 -15.92
C ARG A 159 21.51 6.15 -15.39
N GLN A 160 22.59 5.39 -15.61
CA GLN A 160 23.95 5.78 -15.23
C GLN A 160 24.43 7.07 -15.92
N ASN A 161 24.04 7.27 -17.18
CA ASN A 161 24.43 8.45 -17.96
C ASN A 161 23.72 9.72 -17.46
N SER A 162 22.64 9.59 -16.68
CA SER A 162 21.93 10.71 -16.08
C SER A 162 22.56 11.19 -14.76
N ILE A 163 23.53 10.45 -14.20
CA ILE A 163 24.17 10.80 -12.92
C ILE A 163 25.04 12.06 -13.03
N GLY A 164 25.82 12.20 -14.10
CA GLY A 164 26.65 13.40 -14.32
C GLY A 164 25.83 14.70 -14.33
N PRO A 165 24.79 14.82 -15.21
CA PRO A 165 23.89 15.98 -15.21
C PRO A 165 23.17 16.21 -13.88
N PHE A 166 22.85 15.14 -13.14
CA PHE A 166 22.22 15.24 -11.83
C PHE A 166 23.15 15.82 -10.77
N LEU A 167 24.41 15.37 -10.71
CA LEU A 167 25.41 15.92 -9.79
C LEU A 167 25.71 17.39 -10.09
N ALA A 168 25.76 17.77 -11.37
CA ALA A 168 25.91 19.17 -11.77
C ALA A 168 24.74 20.02 -11.26
N TRP A 169 23.50 19.58 -11.50
CA TRP A 169 22.28 20.27 -11.04
C TRP A 169 22.21 20.39 -9.51
N LEU A 170 22.60 19.34 -8.78
CA LEU A 170 22.69 19.36 -7.32
C LEU A 170 23.68 20.44 -6.83
N LYS A 171 24.88 20.45 -7.41
CA LYS A 171 25.94 21.41 -7.04
C LYS A 171 25.53 22.84 -7.36
N GLU A 172 24.98 23.10 -8.54
CA GLU A 172 24.46 24.42 -8.95
C GLU A 172 23.38 24.93 -8.00
N ASN A 173 22.62 24.03 -7.39
CA ASN A 173 21.55 24.35 -6.46
C ASN A 173 21.95 24.30 -4.98
N GLY A 174 23.23 24.13 -4.66
CA GLY A 174 23.75 24.24 -3.30
C GLY A 174 23.64 22.97 -2.46
N ALA A 175 23.30 21.82 -3.06
CA ALA A 175 23.43 20.53 -2.37
C ALA A 175 24.91 20.19 -2.16
N LYS A 176 25.22 19.59 -1.01
CA LYS A 176 26.59 19.22 -0.62
C LYS A 176 26.72 17.71 -0.52
N MET A 177 27.85 17.20 -1.00
CA MET A 177 28.28 15.82 -0.86
C MET A 177 29.72 15.84 -0.35
N ASN A 178 29.95 15.39 0.87
CA ASN A 178 31.24 15.44 1.55
C ASN A 178 31.82 14.03 1.59
N GLY A 179 32.78 13.76 0.70
CA GLY A 179 33.47 12.47 0.70
C GLY A 179 32.57 11.29 0.33
N CYS A 180 31.59 11.49 -0.56
CA CYS A 180 30.70 10.45 -1.02
C CYS A 180 30.34 10.61 -2.51
N SER A 181 29.92 9.50 -3.13
CA SER A 181 29.54 9.41 -4.54
C SER A 181 28.35 8.47 -4.76
N ILE A 182 27.72 8.58 -5.92
CA ILE A 182 26.66 7.66 -6.34
C ILE A 182 27.30 6.47 -7.05
N ALA A 183 27.08 5.26 -6.54
CA ALA A 183 27.61 4.02 -7.09
C ALA A 183 26.53 2.96 -7.27
N ALA A 184 26.81 1.95 -8.11
CA ALA A 184 25.95 0.78 -8.24
C ALA A 184 26.41 -0.32 -7.26
N PHE A 185 25.46 -0.92 -6.57
CA PHE A 185 25.65 -1.99 -5.61
C PHE A 185 24.84 -3.22 -6.02
N GLU A 186 25.48 -4.38 -5.95
CA GLU A 186 24.82 -5.65 -6.25
C GLU A 186 23.61 -5.85 -5.33
N GLY A 187 22.47 -6.17 -5.93
CA GLY A 187 21.21 -6.35 -5.22
C GLY A 187 20.48 -5.07 -4.82
N TYR A 188 21.14 -3.90 -4.75
CA TYR A 188 20.53 -2.63 -4.33
C TYR A 188 20.32 -1.61 -5.45
N GLY A 189 20.99 -1.78 -6.59
CA GLY A 189 20.95 -0.79 -7.66
C GLY A 189 21.83 0.41 -7.31
N LEU A 190 21.37 1.64 -7.56
CA LEU A 190 22.16 2.83 -7.22
C LEU A 190 22.03 3.14 -5.73
N GLY A 191 23.15 3.55 -5.12
CA GLY A 191 23.26 3.91 -3.71
C GLY A 191 24.30 5.01 -3.50
N ILE A 192 24.42 5.50 -2.26
CA ILE A 192 25.50 6.40 -1.84
C ILE A 192 26.65 5.58 -1.27
N LYS A 193 27.85 5.78 -1.80
CA LYS A 193 29.11 5.18 -1.36
C LYS A 193 29.97 6.26 -0.70
N LEU A 194 30.63 5.94 0.41
CA LEU A 194 31.67 6.78 0.98
C LEU A 194 32.97 6.61 0.19
N ASP A 195 33.60 7.73 -0.16
CA ASP A 195 34.91 7.80 -0.81
C ASP A 195 36.05 8.11 0.18
N GLN A 196 35.70 8.28 1.46
CA GLN A 196 36.64 8.46 2.57
C GLN A 196 35.98 8.01 3.88
N THR A 197 36.78 7.85 4.93
CA THR A 197 36.27 7.60 6.29
C THR A 197 35.42 8.78 6.76
N ALA A 198 34.30 8.50 7.44
CA ALA A 198 33.44 9.51 8.05
C ALA A 198 33.31 9.24 9.55
N ALA A 199 33.68 10.21 10.38
CA ALA A 199 33.51 10.11 11.83
C ALA A 199 32.04 10.26 12.22
N LYS A 200 31.64 9.66 13.34
CA LYS A 200 30.31 9.84 13.94
C LYS A 200 29.97 11.34 14.05
N ASN A 201 28.72 11.67 13.73
CA ASN A 201 28.14 13.01 13.67
C ASN A 201 28.72 13.96 12.62
N SER A 202 29.63 13.50 11.74
CA SER A 202 30.10 14.34 10.63
C SER A 202 29.01 14.50 9.56
N LEU A 203 28.96 15.68 8.94
CA LEU A 203 28.04 15.98 7.84
C LEU A 203 28.48 15.27 6.56
N ILE A 204 27.69 14.32 6.08
CA ILE A 204 27.94 13.58 4.85
C ILE A 204 27.32 14.30 3.65
N MET A 205 26.09 14.78 3.78
CA MET A 205 25.39 15.45 2.68
C MET A 205 24.34 16.41 3.19
N SER A 206 24.06 17.46 2.41
CA SER A 206 22.94 18.36 2.67
C SER A 206 22.16 18.68 1.40
N VAL A 207 20.85 18.84 1.52
CA VAL A 207 19.93 19.10 0.40
C VAL A 207 19.04 20.29 0.73
N PRO A 208 19.22 21.45 0.06
CA PRO A 208 18.35 22.62 0.24
C PRO A 208 16.88 22.32 -0.07
N SER A 209 15.96 22.92 0.71
CA SER A 209 14.51 22.72 0.61
C SER A 209 13.95 22.99 -0.79
N LYS A 210 14.53 23.96 -1.52
CA LYS A 210 14.14 24.33 -2.90
C LYS A 210 14.27 23.17 -3.89
N LEU A 211 15.06 22.14 -3.57
CA LEU A 211 15.20 20.96 -4.41
C LEU A 211 14.09 19.93 -4.19
N PHE A 212 13.33 20.04 -3.10
CA PHE A 212 12.30 19.06 -2.77
C PHE A 212 11.13 19.17 -3.74
N MET A 213 10.55 18.04 -4.12
CA MET A 213 9.20 18.03 -4.70
C MET A 213 8.21 17.72 -3.59
N SER A 214 7.20 18.57 -3.42
CA SER A 214 6.22 18.49 -2.34
C SER A 214 4.81 18.77 -2.84
N THR A 215 3.83 18.64 -1.95
CA THR A 215 2.47 19.10 -2.24
C THR A 215 2.40 20.62 -2.42
N ASP A 216 3.28 21.38 -1.75
CA ASP A 216 3.32 22.83 -1.90
C ASP A 216 3.98 23.26 -3.22
N SER A 217 5.02 22.56 -3.69
CA SER A 217 5.53 22.80 -5.05
C SER A 217 4.48 22.46 -6.11
N ALA A 218 3.67 21.41 -5.88
CA ALA A 218 2.56 21.07 -6.76
C ALA A 218 1.50 22.19 -6.83
N LYS A 219 1.09 22.75 -5.68
CA LYS A 219 0.14 23.88 -5.61
C LYS A 219 0.67 25.16 -6.25
N ARG A 220 1.99 25.36 -6.30
CA ARG A 220 2.62 26.50 -6.98
C ARG A 220 2.89 26.27 -8.47
N SER A 221 2.60 25.08 -8.99
CA SER A 221 2.81 24.72 -10.39
C SER A 221 1.55 24.93 -11.23
N ILE A 222 1.59 24.57 -12.51
CA ILE A 222 0.43 24.57 -13.41
C ILE A 222 -0.75 23.73 -12.85
N LEU A 223 -0.48 22.81 -11.91
CA LEU A 223 -1.51 22.00 -11.23
C LEU A 223 -2.41 22.78 -10.26
N SER A 224 -2.10 24.03 -9.89
CA SER A 224 -2.91 24.80 -8.92
C SER A 224 -4.40 24.80 -9.26
N ASN A 225 -4.74 25.11 -10.52
CA ASN A 225 -6.12 25.18 -10.98
C ASN A 225 -6.84 23.82 -10.90
N LEU A 226 -6.10 22.72 -11.10
CA LEU A 226 -6.66 21.38 -11.02
C LEU A 226 -6.82 20.94 -9.56
N PHE A 227 -5.87 21.30 -8.70
CA PHE A 227 -5.92 21.06 -7.25
C PHE A 227 -7.19 21.68 -6.64
N ASP A 228 -7.51 22.93 -6.98
CA ASP A 228 -8.68 23.62 -6.45
C ASP A 228 -10.00 22.98 -6.88
N LYS A 229 -10.03 22.35 -8.06
CA LYS A 229 -11.22 21.73 -8.65
C LYS A 229 -11.45 20.28 -8.21
N LEU A 230 -10.40 19.54 -7.84
CA LEU A 230 -10.49 18.09 -7.63
C LEU A 230 -10.25 17.71 -6.17
N ASP A 231 -11.28 17.23 -5.49
CA ASP A 231 -11.18 16.84 -4.08
C ASP A 231 -10.24 15.67 -3.84
N ILE A 232 -10.06 14.78 -4.82
CA ILE A 232 -9.06 13.72 -4.72
C ILE A 232 -7.64 14.27 -4.54
N LEU A 233 -7.32 15.41 -5.15
CA LEU A 233 -5.99 16.04 -5.03
C LEU A 233 -5.84 16.77 -3.69
N LYS A 234 -6.93 17.29 -3.12
CA LYS A 234 -6.95 17.93 -1.80
C LYS A 234 -6.80 16.92 -0.67
N ASN A 235 -7.54 15.81 -0.77
CA ASN A 235 -7.65 14.81 0.30
C ASN A 235 -6.56 13.73 0.23
N MET A 236 -5.82 13.63 -0.88
CA MET A 236 -4.78 12.60 -1.06
C MET A 236 -3.42 13.23 -1.46
N PRO A 237 -2.61 13.69 -0.49
CA PRO A 237 -1.29 14.28 -0.72
C PRO A 237 -0.34 13.44 -1.59
N ASN A 238 -0.35 12.12 -1.38
CA ASN A 238 0.44 11.16 -2.16
C ASN A 238 0.00 11.09 -3.63
N VAL A 239 -1.30 11.20 -3.90
CA VAL A 239 -1.85 11.24 -5.27
C VAL A 239 -1.49 12.57 -5.94
N LEU A 240 -1.62 13.70 -5.22
CA LEU A 240 -1.18 15.00 -5.71
C LEU A 240 0.31 14.98 -6.09
N LEU A 241 1.16 14.44 -5.23
CA LEU A 241 2.60 14.34 -5.50
C LEU A 241 2.90 13.43 -6.71
N ALA A 242 2.15 12.35 -6.91
CA ALA A 242 2.30 11.48 -8.08
C ALA A 242 1.88 12.18 -9.39
N ILE A 243 0.80 12.95 -9.37
CA ILE A 243 0.39 13.76 -10.55
C ILE A 243 1.40 14.89 -10.80
N HIS A 244 1.91 15.55 -9.77
CA HIS A 244 2.97 16.56 -9.89
C HIS A 244 4.24 15.98 -10.53
N LEU A 245 4.66 14.79 -10.08
CA LEU A 245 5.79 14.08 -10.68
C LEU A 245 5.59 13.80 -12.18
N LEU A 246 4.38 13.43 -12.59
CA LEU A 246 4.07 13.19 -14.02
C LEU A 246 4.06 14.48 -14.83
N VAL A 247 3.48 15.55 -14.30
CA VAL A 247 3.51 16.87 -14.94
C VAL A 247 4.96 17.30 -15.16
N GLU A 248 5.79 17.29 -14.13
CA GLU A 248 7.21 17.65 -14.23
C GLU A 248 7.99 16.72 -15.17
N LYS A 249 7.68 15.42 -15.18
CA LYS A 249 8.29 14.47 -16.12
C LYS A 249 8.01 14.83 -17.58
N PHE A 250 6.77 15.17 -17.89
CA PHE A 250 6.33 15.47 -19.25
C PHE A 250 6.64 16.89 -19.70
N SER A 251 6.87 17.80 -18.75
CA SER A 251 7.34 19.17 -19.00
C SER A 251 8.74 19.15 -19.65
N PRO A 252 8.93 19.85 -20.79
CA PRO A 252 10.25 19.96 -21.44
C PRO A 252 11.28 20.68 -20.57
N ASN A 253 10.86 21.74 -19.88
CA ASN A 253 11.71 22.66 -19.11
C ASN A 253 11.56 22.48 -17.59
N SER A 254 11.29 21.25 -17.13
CA SER A 254 11.13 20.99 -15.70
C SER A 254 12.41 21.30 -14.91
N PHE A 255 12.25 22.01 -13.79
CA PHE A 255 13.34 22.25 -12.84
C PHE A 255 13.94 20.94 -12.30
N TRP A 256 13.09 19.92 -12.09
CA TRP A 256 13.49 18.61 -11.58
C TRP A 256 13.89 17.61 -12.67
N LYS A 257 14.09 18.04 -13.93
CA LYS A 257 14.37 17.12 -15.04
C LYS A 257 15.57 16.20 -14.77
N SER A 258 16.66 16.76 -14.24
CA SER A 258 17.86 16.01 -13.90
C SER A 258 17.58 14.96 -12.82
N TYR A 259 16.85 15.31 -11.76
CA TYR A 259 16.41 14.37 -10.73
C TYR A 259 15.53 13.26 -11.30
N ILE A 260 14.47 13.62 -12.04
CA ILE A 260 13.50 12.66 -12.60
C ILE A 260 14.19 11.63 -13.51
N ASN A 261 15.17 12.06 -14.30
CA ASN A 261 15.95 11.17 -15.17
C ASN A 261 16.80 10.15 -14.41
N THR A 262 17.12 10.40 -13.13
CA THR A 262 17.81 9.44 -12.25
C THR A 262 16.90 8.47 -11.53
N LEU A 263 15.57 8.62 -11.62
CA LEU A 263 14.65 7.70 -10.96
C LEU A 263 14.66 6.31 -11.62
N PRO A 264 14.38 5.22 -10.87
CA PRO A 264 14.18 3.89 -11.45
C PRO A 264 13.10 3.90 -12.54
N LYS A 265 13.29 3.14 -13.63
CA LYS A 265 12.29 3.03 -14.70
C LYS A 265 11.18 2.03 -14.37
N THR A 266 11.45 1.10 -13.45
CA THR A 266 10.56 0.03 -12.99
C THR A 266 10.79 -0.21 -11.50
N TYR A 267 9.79 -0.78 -10.83
CA TYR A 267 9.82 -1.12 -9.41
C TYR A 267 9.33 -2.55 -9.20
N ASN A 268 9.41 -3.02 -7.95
CA ASN A 268 8.95 -4.34 -7.50
C ASN A 268 7.78 -4.23 -6.51
N THR A 269 6.98 -3.15 -6.61
CA THR A 269 5.74 -2.99 -5.86
C THR A 269 4.65 -3.90 -6.44
N ILE A 270 3.56 -4.15 -5.69
CA ILE A 270 2.47 -5.03 -6.16
C ILE A 270 1.84 -4.64 -7.51
N LEU A 271 1.99 -3.39 -7.96
CA LEU A 271 1.54 -2.92 -9.27
C LEU A 271 2.27 -3.58 -10.45
N TYR A 272 3.43 -4.17 -10.19
CA TYR A 272 4.26 -4.86 -11.17
C TYR A 272 4.14 -6.37 -11.10
N PHE A 273 3.30 -6.90 -10.21
CA PHE A 273 3.09 -8.33 -10.09
C PHE A 273 2.10 -8.79 -11.17
N THR A 274 2.34 -9.98 -11.69
CA THR A 274 1.36 -10.68 -12.53
C THR A 274 0.20 -11.22 -11.70
N GLN A 275 -0.91 -11.56 -12.36
CA GLN A 275 -2.04 -12.21 -11.68
C GLN A 275 -1.61 -13.51 -10.99
N LEU A 276 -0.77 -14.31 -11.64
CA LEU A 276 -0.23 -15.56 -11.07
C LEU A 276 0.65 -15.29 -9.84
N GLU A 277 1.49 -14.25 -9.89
CA GLU A 277 2.30 -13.84 -8.75
C GLU A 277 1.43 -13.37 -7.56
N LEU A 278 0.34 -12.63 -7.80
CA LEU A 278 -0.58 -12.23 -6.74
C LEU A 278 -1.30 -13.43 -6.12
N GLU A 279 -1.69 -14.42 -6.91
CA GLU A 279 -2.33 -15.65 -6.41
C GLU A 279 -1.39 -16.49 -5.54
N GLU A 280 -0.07 -16.33 -5.66
CA GLU A 280 0.92 -16.99 -4.80
C GLU A 280 1.02 -16.39 -3.39
N LEU A 281 0.35 -15.26 -3.14
CA LEU A 281 0.16 -14.66 -1.81
C LEU A 281 -1.00 -15.30 -1.04
N ALA A 282 -1.68 -16.33 -1.58
CA ALA A 282 -2.70 -17.06 -0.83
C ALA A 282 -2.20 -17.52 0.55
N GLY A 283 -2.99 -17.25 1.59
CA GLY A 283 -2.63 -17.43 3.01
C GLY A 283 -1.92 -16.24 3.66
N SER A 284 -1.29 -15.39 2.86
CA SER A 284 -0.61 -14.19 3.36
C SER A 284 -1.59 -13.09 3.77
N CYS A 285 -1.27 -12.37 4.84
CA CYS A 285 -2.06 -11.21 5.29
C CYS A 285 -1.81 -10.00 4.39
N ALA A 286 -0.87 -10.11 3.45
CA ALA A 286 -0.62 -9.10 2.43
C ALA A 286 -1.55 -9.21 1.21
N LEU A 287 -2.27 -10.33 1.01
CA LEU A 287 -3.09 -10.55 -0.19
C LEU A 287 -4.24 -9.53 -0.32
N GLU A 288 -5.16 -9.51 0.65
CA GLU A 288 -6.33 -8.62 0.65
C GLU A 288 -5.95 -7.13 0.57
N PRO A 289 -4.94 -6.65 1.31
CA PRO A 289 -4.46 -5.28 1.16
C PRO A 289 -3.85 -4.99 -0.22
N SER A 290 -3.14 -5.94 -0.80
CA SER A 290 -2.59 -5.79 -2.15
C SER A 290 -3.71 -5.61 -3.17
N TYR A 291 -4.76 -6.42 -3.07
CA TYR A 291 -5.97 -6.28 -3.87
C TYR A 291 -6.63 -4.92 -3.68
N THR A 292 -6.88 -4.52 -2.44
CA THR A 292 -7.45 -3.21 -2.12
C THR A 292 -6.64 -2.06 -2.74
N GLN A 293 -5.32 -2.11 -2.63
CA GLN A 293 -4.41 -1.11 -3.18
C GLN A 293 -4.45 -1.09 -4.72
N ILE A 294 -4.35 -2.25 -5.36
CA ILE A 294 -4.44 -2.38 -6.82
C ILE A 294 -5.75 -1.82 -7.33
N ARG A 295 -6.88 -2.20 -6.70
CA ARG A 295 -8.22 -1.71 -7.05
C ARG A 295 -8.30 -0.19 -6.94
N SER A 296 -7.75 0.39 -5.87
CA SER A 296 -7.72 1.84 -5.67
C SER A 296 -6.94 2.56 -6.78
N ILE A 297 -5.75 2.06 -7.12
CA ILE A 297 -4.86 2.70 -8.11
C ILE A 297 -5.40 2.57 -9.53
N ILE A 298 -5.99 1.41 -9.86
CA ILE A 298 -6.69 1.20 -11.14
C ILE A 298 -7.85 2.19 -11.28
N ARG A 299 -8.64 2.40 -10.21
CA ARG A 299 -9.73 3.37 -10.17
C ARG A 299 -9.22 4.80 -10.34
N GLN A 300 -8.17 5.17 -9.63
CA GLN A 300 -7.55 6.49 -9.73
C GLN A 300 -7.05 6.77 -11.15
N TYR A 301 -6.37 5.81 -11.78
CA TYR A 301 -5.95 5.93 -13.17
C TYR A 301 -7.15 6.21 -14.09
N ALA A 302 -8.21 5.40 -14.01
CA ALA A 302 -9.37 5.57 -14.89
C ALA A 302 -10.05 6.93 -14.69
N TYR A 303 -10.14 7.39 -13.44
CA TYR A 303 -10.64 8.72 -13.10
C TYR A 303 -9.78 9.82 -13.75
N PHE A 304 -8.47 9.81 -13.51
CA PHE A 304 -7.56 10.82 -14.06
C PHE A 304 -7.47 10.76 -15.59
N TYR A 305 -7.54 9.57 -16.19
CA TYR A 305 -7.57 9.44 -17.64
C TYR A 305 -8.77 10.21 -18.23
N LYS A 306 -9.96 10.06 -17.64
CA LYS A 306 -11.15 10.81 -18.04
C LYS A 306 -11.03 12.31 -17.78
N VAL A 307 -10.48 12.70 -16.63
CA VAL A 307 -10.24 14.11 -16.31
C VAL A 307 -9.33 14.74 -17.36
N PHE A 308 -8.13 14.19 -17.57
CA PHE A 308 -7.18 14.73 -18.55
C PHE A 308 -7.76 14.70 -19.97
N ALA A 309 -8.60 13.72 -20.29
CA ALA A 309 -9.26 13.66 -21.58
C ALA A 309 -10.37 14.71 -21.79
N THR A 310 -10.84 15.39 -20.75
CA THR A 310 -11.85 16.46 -20.86
C THR A 310 -11.28 17.86 -20.63
N LEU A 311 -10.06 17.97 -20.08
CA LEU A 311 -9.37 19.24 -19.93
C LEU A 311 -8.92 19.81 -21.29
N ASP A 312 -9.26 21.07 -21.51
CA ASP A 312 -8.87 21.90 -22.66
C ASP A 312 -8.00 23.06 -22.15
N ASP A 313 -6.90 22.69 -21.48
CA ASP A 313 -5.91 23.60 -20.90
C ASP A 313 -4.49 23.02 -21.05
N GLU A 314 -3.48 23.75 -20.57
CA GLU A 314 -2.07 23.34 -20.65
C GLU A 314 -1.80 21.95 -20.05
N ILE A 315 -2.51 21.58 -18.96
CA ILE A 315 -2.36 20.26 -18.34
C ILE A 315 -2.94 19.19 -19.25
N GLY A 316 -4.13 19.44 -19.81
CA GLY A 316 -4.74 18.57 -20.81
C GLY A 316 -3.76 18.29 -21.95
N GLU A 317 -3.28 19.34 -22.62
CA GLU A 317 -2.32 19.22 -23.72
C GLU A 317 -1.03 18.47 -23.32
N LEU A 318 -0.51 18.73 -22.12
CA LEU A 318 0.69 18.07 -21.62
C LEU A 318 0.50 16.56 -21.41
N MET A 319 -0.66 16.18 -20.88
CA MET A 319 -1.01 14.80 -20.51
C MET A 319 -1.55 13.99 -21.69
N HIS A 320 -2.14 14.63 -22.69
CA HIS A 320 -2.72 13.98 -23.86
C HIS A 320 -1.69 13.10 -24.59
N GLY A 321 -2.02 11.82 -24.73
CA GLY A 321 -1.16 10.84 -25.41
C GLY A 321 0.11 10.44 -24.66
N LYS A 322 0.38 11.03 -23.48
CA LYS A 322 1.50 10.67 -22.59
C LYS A 322 1.04 9.98 -21.31
N PHE A 323 -0.07 10.42 -20.72
CA PHE A 323 -0.63 9.78 -19.53
C PHE A 323 -1.15 8.38 -19.87
N SER A 324 -0.58 7.39 -19.19
CA SER A 324 -0.91 5.97 -19.38
C SER A 324 -0.90 5.23 -18.06
N PHE A 325 -1.49 4.04 -18.02
CA PHE A 325 -1.54 3.22 -16.80
C PHE A 325 -0.13 2.87 -16.32
N LYS A 326 0.79 2.60 -17.27
CA LYS A 326 2.20 2.36 -16.97
C LYS A 326 2.86 3.57 -16.30
N GLU A 327 2.61 4.77 -16.83
CA GLU A 327 3.17 6.01 -16.27
C GLU A 327 2.58 6.32 -14.90
N TYR A 328 1.28 6.10 -14.70
CA TYR A 328 0.65 6.28 -13.40
C TYR A 328 1.17 5.30 -12.36
N CYS A 329 1.28 4.00 -12.69
CA CYS A 329 1.91 3.01 -11.80
C CYS A 329 3.34 3.40 -11.45
N TRP A 330 4.12 3.89 -12.42
CA TRP A 330 5.49 4.37 -12.16
C TRP A 330 5.51 5.56 -11.19
N ALA A 331 4.63 6.54 -11.36
CA ALA A 331 4.59 7.71 -10.49
C ALA A 331 4.16 7.37 -9.07
N VAL A 332 3.09 6.60 -8.91
CA VAL A 332 2.62 6.13 -7.59
C VAL A 332 3.68 5.28 -6.91
N SER A 333 4.36 4.40 -7.64
CA SER A 333 5.44 3.56 -7.08
C SER A 333 6.66 4.40 -6.68
N THR A 334 7.00 5.43 -7.46
CA THR A 334 8.06 6.38 -7.11
C THR A 334 7.74 7.07 -5.79
N VAL A 335 6.55 7.67 -5.68
CA VAL A 335 6.11 8.36 -4.45
C VAL A 335 6.08 7.39 -3.27
N MET A 336 5.47 6.21 -3.45
CA MET A 336 5.34 5.23 -2.37
C MET A 336 6.69 4.73 -1.84
N THR A 337 7.68 4.57 -2.72
CA THR A 337 9.00 4.01 -2.36
C THR A 337 10.02 5.07 -1.93
N ARG A 338 9.76 6.36 -2.16
CA ARG A 338 10.76 7.44 -1.98
C ARG A 338 10.26 8.66 -1.21
N GLN A 339 8.98 8.70 -0.82
CA GLN A 339 8.48 9.80 -0.01
C GLN A 339 9.06 9.78 1.41
N ASN A 340 9.46 10.95 1.89
CA ASN A 340 9.97 11.16 3.24
C ASN A 340 9.12 12.21 3.96
N LEU A 341 9.05 12.08 5.30
CA LEU A 341 8.53 13.12 6.18
C LEU A 341 9.70 13.97 6.64
N VAL A 342 9.51 15.28 6.69
CA VAL A 342 10.49 16.21 7.25
C VAL A 342 10.00 16.62 8.64
N PRO A 343 10.83 16.58 9.71
CA PRO A 343 10.38 16.84 11.08
C PRO A 343 9.64 18.17 11.27
N LEU A 344 10.04 19.22 10.55
CA LEU A 344 9.39 20.54 10.62
C LEU A 344 8.08 20.64 9.82
N ALA A 345 7.78 19.64 8.99
CA ALA A 345 6.54 19.54 8.22
C ALA A 345 6.01 18.09 8.26
N PRO A 346 5.64 17.58 9.45
CA PRO A 346 5.35 16.16 9.65
C PRO A 346 4.11 15.70 8.88
N ASN A 347 3.22 16.63 8.51
CA ASN A 347 2.01 16.38 7.74
C ASN A 347 2.23 16.47 6.22
N GLN A 348 3.47 16.69 5.77
CA GLN A 348 3.81 16.76 4.35
C GLN A 348 4.77 15.65 3.96
N THR A 349 4.57 15.14 2.73
CA THR A 349 5.45 14.16 2.12
C THR A 349 6.27 14.80 1.01
N PHE A 350 7.54 14.43 0.97
CA PHE A 350 8.53 15.03 0.07
C PHE A 350 9.26 13.95 -0.72
N LEU A 351 9.48 14.21 -2.02
CA LEU A 351 10.58 13.58 -2.75
C LEU A 351 11.80 14.47 -2.59
N ILE A 352 12.86 13.92 -2.02
CA ILE A 352 14.08 14.67 -1.68
C ILE A 352 15.21 14.13 -2.56
N PRO A 353 15.59 14.83 -3.65
CA PRO A 353 16.69 14.43 -4.50
C PRO A 353 17.98 14.25 -3.70
N LEU A 354 18.83 13.34 -4.16
CA LEU A 354 20.08 12.90 -3.50
C LEU A 354 19.82 12.09 -2.24
N PHE A 355 19.01 12.59 -1.31
CA PHE A 355 18.64 11.88 -0.09
C PHE A 355 18.03 10.52 -0.41
N ASP A 356 17.01 10.49 -1.26
CA ASP A 356 16.32 9.26 -1.64
C ASP A 356 17.18 8.23 -2.41
N MET A 357 18.43 8.56 -2.77
CA MET A 357 19.39 7.62 -3.35
C MET A 357 20.06 6.74 -2.29
N CYS A 358 19.96 7.06 -1.00
CA CYS A 358 20.41 6.14 0.05
C CYS A 358 19.51 4.90 0.03
N ASN A 359 20.11 3.72 0.05
CA ASN A 359 19.34 2.50 0.09
C ASN A 359 18.80 2.24 1.50
N HIS A 360 17.82 1.36 1.59
CA HIS A 360 17.25 0.95 2.87
C HIS A 360 17.86 -0.40 3.27
N ALA A 361 18.77 -0.34 4.23
CA ALA A 361 19.28 -1.47 5.01
C ALA A 361 19.77 -0.90 6.36
N ASN A 362 20.43 -1.74 7.17
CA ASN A 362 20.95 -1.42 8.50
C ASN A 362 21.62 -0.05 8.54
N GLY A 363 21.15 0.77 9.48
CA GLY A 363 21.33 2.20 9.53
C GLY A 363 22.76 2.68 9.48
N GLY A 364 22.84 3.99 9.28
CA GLY A 364 24.10 4.66 9.07
C GLY A 364 24.02 6.18 9.07
N ILE A 365 22.84 6.77 8.88
CA ILE A 365 22.72 8.22 8.82
C ILE A 365 21.62 8.73 9.73
N ILE A 366 21.92 9.81 10.44
CA ILE A 366 20.96 10.62 11.18
C ILE A 366 20.53 11.73 10.25
N THR A 367 19.22 11.89 10.07
CA THR A 367 18.67 12.94 9.23
C THR A 367 17.99 13.97 10.10
N ASP A 368 18.30 15.24 9.88
CA ASP A 368 17.60 16.35 10.52
C ASP A 368 17.35 17.46 9.50
N TYR A 369 16.40 18.35 9.79
CA TYR A 369 16.15 19.55 9.00
C TYR A 369 16.69 20.76 9.73
N ASN A 370 17.61 21.48 9.10
CA ASN A 370 18.16 22.71 9.65
C ASN A 370 17.33 23.92 9.17
N PRO A 371 16.51 24.56 10.04
CA PRO A 371 15.69 25.70 9.65
C PRO A 371 16.50 26.98 9.39
N GLU A 372 17.70 27.12 9.97
CA GLU A 372 18.54 28.31 9.76
C GLU A 372 19.14 28.35 8.36
N THR A 373 19.47 27.18 7.83
CA THR A 373 20.06 27.02 6.49
C THR A 373 19.07 26.48 5.45
N ASP A 374 17.83 26.23 5.87
CA ASP A 374 16.70 25.74 5.06
C ASP A 374 17.05 24.50 4.22
N GLN A 375 17.65 23.51 4.86
CA GLN A 375 18.12 22.28 4.19
C GLN A 375 17.94 21.04 5.07
N LEU A 376 17.79 19.89 4.41
CA LEU A 376 17.94 18.59 5.04
C LEU A 376 19.43 18.29 5.21
N GLU A 377 19.84 17.87 6.40
CA GLU A 377 21.20 17.47 6.72
C GLU A 377 21.26 15.99 7.08
N CYS A 378 22.28 15.32 6.57
CA CYS A 378 22.52 13.90 6.77
C CYS A 378 23.88 13.73 7.44
N LEU A 379 23.86 13.31 8.70
CA LEU A 379 25.01 13.12 9.56
C LEU A 379 25.33 11.63 9.69
N ALA A 380 26.61 11.29 9.85
CA ALA A 380 27.02 9.91 10.15
C ALA A 380 26.48 9.47 11.53
N SER A 381 25.76 8.35 11.61
CA SER A 381 25.26 7.82 12.90
C SER A 381 26.36 7.16 13.74
N LYS A 382 27.44 6.74 13.08
CA LYS A 382 28.62 6.05 13.62
C LYS A 382 29.84 6.38 12.78
N ASP A 383 31.00 5.83 13.16
CA ASP A 383 32.18 5.86 12.30
C ASP A 383 32.01 4.91 11.11
N PHE A 384 32.44 5.36 9.93
CA PHE A 384 32.40 4.61 8.69
C PHE A 384 33.75 4.56 8.01
N GLN A 385 34.02 3.45 7.34
CA GLN A 385 35.20 3.28 6.48
C GLN A 385 34.94 3.73 5.04
N GLU A 386 36.02 4.01 4.33
CA GLU A 386 36.00 4.23 2.88
C GLU A 386 35.44 3.01 2.14
N GLY A 387 34.63 3.25 1.11
CA GLY A 387 33.99 2.20 0.30
C GLY A 387 32.67 1.68 0.87
N GLU A 388 32.31 2.02 2.11
CA GLU A 388 31.03 1.63 2.69
C GLU A 388 29.83 2.31 1.98
N GLN A 389 28.70 1.60 1.93
CA GLN A 389 27.42 2.13 1.44
C GLN A 389 26.62 2.75 2.60
N LEU A 390 25.99 3.89 2.36
CA LEU A 390 25.10 4.52 3.33
C LEU A 390 23.68 3.98 3.24
N PHE A 391 23.06 3.79 4.41
CA PHE A 391 21.68 3.32 4.54
C PHE A 391 20.88 4.07 5.61
N PHE A 392 19.56 4.11 5.44
CA PHE A 392 18.66 4.94 6.25
C PHE A 392 18.33 4.47 7.67
N TYR A 393 18.12 3.18 7.94
CA TYR A 393 17.50 2.74 9.22
C TYR A 393 18.13 1.45 9.77
N GLU A 394 18.37 1.39 11.07
CA GLU A 394 18.74 0.14 11.74
C GLU A 394 17.62 -0.92 11.61
N ASP A 395 18.05 -2.17 11.76
CA ASP A 395 17.46 -3.43 11.29
C ASP A 395 15.92 -3.50 11.25
N ASN A 396 15.38 -4.17 10.22
CA ASN A 396 13.98 -4.60 10.22
C ASN A 396 13.85 -5.91 11.00
N GLU A 397 13.97 -5.80 12.31
CA GLU A 397 13.49 -6.82 13.25
C GLU A 397 11.95 -6.95 13.25
N HIS A 398 11.26 -6.07 12.52
CA HIS A 398 9.81 -5.86 12.55
C HIS A 398 9.02 -6.71 11.54
N ASP A 399 9.55 -7.85 11.08
CA ASP A 399 8.71 -8.79 10.34
C ASP A 399 7.61 -9.31 11.28
N TYR A 400 6.35 -9.08 10.90
CA TYR A 400 5.20 -9.50 11.67
C TYR A 400 4.18 -10.24 10.80
N ARG A 401 3.37 -11.07 11.45
CA ARG A 401 2.20 -11.75 10.90
C ARG A 401 0.96 -11.26 11.64
N LEU A 402 -0.03 -10.78 10.89
CA LEU A 402 -1.34 -10.45 11.46
C LEU A 402 -2.25 -11.69 11.40
N VAL A 403 -2.92 -11.98 12.52
CA VAL A 403 -3.97 -13.01 12.60
C VAL A 403 -5.27 -12.34 13.01
N SER A 404 -6.32 -12.54 12.21
CA SER A 404 -7.64 -12.00 12.49
C SER A 404 -8.40 -12.88 13.47
N MET A 405 -8.90 -12.25 14.53
CA MET A 405 -9.79 -12.83 15.53
C MET A 405 -11.13 -12.12 15.42
N CYS A 406 -12.20 -12.85 15.10
CA CYS A 406 -13.52 -12.26 14.96
C CYS A 406 -14.64 -13.22 15.38
N THR A 407 -15.74 -12.64 15.82
CA THR A 407 -16.99 -13.37 16.06
C THR A 407 -18.19 -12.52 15.69
N ALA A 408 -19.21 -13.16 15.11
CA ALA A 408 -20.52 -12.54 14.89
C ALA A 408 -21.62 -13.18 15.74
N VAL A 409 -21.27 -14.09 16.66
CA VAL A 409 -22.26 -14.71 17.55
C VAL A 409 -22.75 -13.64 18.54
N PRO A 410 -24.05 -13.23 18.50
CA PRO A 410 -24.52 -12.02 19.19
C PRO A 410 -24.18 -11.99 20.69
N LYS A 411 -24.40 -13.09 21.41
CA LYS A 411 -24.09 -13.20 22.84
C LYS A 411 -22.59 -13.04 23.15
N ARG A 412 -21.71 -13.57 22.29
CA ARG A 412 -20.25 -13.43 22.46
C ARG A 412 -19.80 -12.00 22.16
N VAL A 413 -20.41 -11.37 21.15
CA VAL A 413 -20.19 -9.94 20.83
C VAL A 413 -20.59 -9.06 22.01
N GLU A 414 -21.73 -9.34 22.64
CA GLU A 414 -22.20 -8.59 23.81
C GLU A 414 -21.24 -8.72 25.00
N LEU A 415 -20.75 -9.93 25.28
CA LEU A 415 -19.76 -10.18 26.33
C LEU A 415 -18.42 -9.48 26.04
N LEU A 416 -17.91 -9.53 24.80
CA LEU A 416 -16.69 -8.80 24.43
C LEU A 416 -16.87 -7.29 24.61
N LYS A 417 -18.02 -6.74 24.19
CA LYS A 417 -18.33 -5.31 24.38
C LYS A 417 -18.39 -4.92 25.85
N SER A 418 -18.93 -5.78 26.74
CA SER A 418 -18.96 -5.50 28.17
C SER A 418 -17.56 -5.46 28.80
N MET A 419 -16.59 -6.14 28.17
CA MET A 419 -15.17 -6.11 28.52
C MET A 419 -14.41 -4.93 27.88
N GLY A 420 -15.08 -4.10 27.06
CA GLY A 420 -14.42 -3.02 26.29
C GLY A 420 -13.63 -3.52 25.08
N MET A 421 -13.81 -4.79 24.70
CA MET A 421 -13.10 -5.40 23.58
C MET A 421 -13.93 -5.33 22.29
N PRO A 422 -13.30 -5.08 21.14
CA PRO A 422 -14.00 -5.15 19.87
C PRO A 422 -14.32 -6.62 19.52
N PRO A 423 -15.43 -6.88 18.80
CA PRO A 423 -15.78 -8.23 18.34
C PRO A 423 -14.87 -8.75 17.23
N SER A 424 -13.99 -7.90 16.71
CA SER A 424 -12.98 -8.21 15.71
C SER A 424 -11.71 -7.42 15.98
N PHE A 425 -10.55 -8.08 16.01
CA PHE A 425 -9.24 -7.42 16.10
C PHE A 425 -8.14 -8.27 15.46
N LEU A 426 -6.97 -7.65 15.28
CA LEU A 426 -5.79 -8.27 14.69
C LEU A 426 -4.73 -8.49 15.78
N ILE A 427 -4.19 -9.71 15.86
CA ILE A 427 -3.01 -10.02 16.67
C ILE A 427 -1.78 -9.84 15.80
N GLN A 428 -0.79 -9.12 16.32
CA GLN A 428 0.52 -9.00 15.68
C GLN A 428 1.49 -10.02 16.27
N ILE A 429 1.94 -10.97 15.47
CA ILE A 429 2.95 -11.97 15.82
C ILE A 429 4.29 -11.51 15.25
N THR A 430 5.29 -11.36 16.10
CA THR A 430 6.68 -11.04 15.77
C THR A 430 7.61 -12.16 16.23
N LYS A 431 8.89 -12.11 15.83
CA LYS A 431 9.92 -13.05 16.32
C LYS A 431 10.09 -13.03 17.86
N ASP A 432 9.77 -11.89 18.47
CA ASP A 432 9.90 -11.63 19.91
C ASP A 432 8.60 -11.93 20.68
N THR A 433 7.55 -12.39 19.99
CA THR A 433 6.31 -12.80 20.65
C THR A 433 6.55 -14.11 21.41
N LYS A 434 6.71 -14.01 22.74
CA LYS A 434 6.97 -15.15 23.65
C LYS A 434 5.83 -15.45 24.62
N THR A 435 4.78 -14.64 24.62
CA THR A 435 3.61 -14.78 25.51
C THR A 435 2.32 -14.53 24.74
N ILE A 436 1.20 -14.82 25.40
CA ILE A 436 -0.14 -14.51 24.91
C ILE A 436 -0.63 -13.26 25.62
N SER A 437 -1.17 -12.31 24.86
CA SER A 437 -1.74 -11.10 25.43
C SER A 437 -3.04 -11.38 26.18
N ASP A 438 -3.35 -10.56 27.18
CA ASP A 438 -4.59 -10.63 27.96
C ASP A 438 -5.82 -10.55 27.03
N ASP A 439 -5.77 -9.72 25.99
CA ASP A 439 -6.83 -9.60 24.99
C ASP A 439 -7.04 -10.91 24.20
N LEU A 440 -5.97 -11.57 23.78
CA LEU A 440 -6.07 -12.84 23.06
C LEU A 440 -6.61 -13.95 23.98
N LEU A 441 -6.19 -13.94 25.23
CA LEU A 441 -6.66 -14.89 26.24
C LEU A 441 -8.16 -14.70 26.53
N ALA A 442 -8.57 -13.45 26.76
CA ALA A 442 -9.97 -13.07 26.93
C ALA A 442 -10.82 -13.51 25.75
N PHE A 443 -10.43 -13.14 24.53
CA PHE A 443 -11.18 -13.50 23.33
C PHE A 443 -11.31 -15.01 23.18
N THR A 444 -10.21 -15.75 23.34
CA THR A 444 -10.19 -17.21 23.25
C THR A 444 -11.15 -17.86 24.23
N ARG A 445 -11.14 -17.41 25.49
CA ARG A 445 -12.02 -17.92 26.52
C ARG A 445 -13.48 -17.60 26.21
N VAL A 446 -13.77 -16.37 25.81
CA VAL A 446 -15.10 -15.97 25.35
C VAL A 446 -15.56 -16.83 24.19
N MET A 447 -14.69 -17.27 23.28
CA MET A 447 -15.04 -18.16 22.17
C MET A 447 -15.29 -19.61 22.60
N CYS A 448 -14.66 -20.07 23.69
CA CYS A 448 -14.75 -21.44 24.17
C CYS A 448 -15.86 -21.67 25.21
N LEU A 449 -16.41 -20.58 25.78
CA LEU A 449 -17.54 -20.65 26.70
C LEU A 449 -18.73 -21.42 26.08
N PRO A 450 -19.31 -22.39 26.81
CA PRO A 450 -20.60 -22.98 26.44
C PRO A 450 -21.69 -21.92 26.33
N SER A 451 -22.57 -22.04 25.33
CA SER A 451 -23.59 -21.01 25.04
C SER A 451 -24.56 -20.75 26.20
N ASP A 452 -24.82 -21.77 27.01
CA ASP A 452 -25.64 -21.77 28.21
C ASP A 452 -24.95 -21.12 29.43
N GLN A 453 -23.63 -20.93 29.38
CA GLN A 453 -22.86 -20.33 30.48
C GLN A 453 -22.49 -18.87 30.24
N ILE A 454 -22.64 -18.33 29.03
CA ILE A 454 -22.24 -16.94 28.69
C ILE A 454 -22.87 -15.92 29.63
N ASP A 455 -24.17 -16.07 29.93
CA ASP A 455 -24.92 -15.10 30.76
C ASP A 455 -24.33 -15.01 32.19
N GLN A 456 -23.70 -16.08 32.69
CA GLN A 456 -23.07 -16.11 34.01
C GLN A 456 -21.77 -15.30 34.09
N TRP A 457 -21.16 -15.01 32.93
CA TRP A 457 -19.91 -14.25 32.80
C TRP A 457 -20.13 -12.78 32.45
N MET A 458 -21.37 -12.37 32.19
CA MET A 458 -21.74 -10.96 31.92
C MET A 458 -21.44 -9.97 33.06
N PRO A 459 -21.52 -10.32 34.36
CA PRO A 459 -21.17 -9.39 35.43
C PRO A 459 -19.73 -8.90 35.33
N LYS A 460 -19.51 -7.59 35.50
CA LYS A 460 -18.23 -6.89 35.24
C LYS A 460 -17.02 -7.51 35.93
N GLU A 461 -17.17 -8.01 37.15
CA GLU A 461 -16.07 -8.66 37.89
C GLU A 461 -15.66 -9.99 37.26
N LYS A 462 -16.63 -10.78 36.78
CA LYS A 462 -16.37 -12.06 36.12
C LYS A 462 -15.86 -11.88 34.70
N SER A 463 -16.44 -10.94 33.94
CA SER A 463 -15.97 -10.67 32.57
C SER A 463 -14.52 -10.16 32.59
N ALA A 464 -14.16 -9.29 33.53
CA ALA A 464 -12.77 -8.84 33.70
C ALA A 464 -11.80 -9.97 34.06
N ALA A 465 -12.25 -11.01 34.77
CA ALA A 465 -11.41 -12.17 35.09
C ALA A 465 -11.00 -12.96 33.84
N LEU A 466 -11.83 -12.98 32.78
CA LEU A 466 -11.54 -13.72 31.54
C LEU A 466 -10.25 -13.24 30.84
N ALA A 467 -9.79 -12.01 31.09
CA ALA A 467 -8.53 -11.51 30.54
C ALA A 467 -7.29 -11.93 31.35
N LYS A 468 -7.46 -12.36 32.60
CA LYS A 468 -6.34 -12.60 33.51
C LYS A 468 -5.83 -14.05 33.47
N PRO A 469 -4.52 -14.30 33.53
CA PRO A 469 -3.98 -15.66 33.52
C PRO A 469 -4.58 -16.59 34.59
N ASP A 470 -4.88 -16.06 35.78
CA ASP A 470 -5.42 -16.76 36.96
C ASP A 470 -6.95 -16.95 36.96
N CYS A 471 -7.63 -16.67 35.85
CA CYS A 471 -9.07 -16.89 35.72
C CYS A 471 -9.44 -18.34 36.12
N PRO A 472 -10.37 -18.54 37.08
CA PRO A 472 -10.75 -19.86 37.56
C PRO A 472 -11.65 -20.57 36.54
N LEU A 473 -11.03 -21.19 35.54
CA LEU A 473 -11.70 -22.04 34.56
C LEU A 473 -11.56 -23.50 34.97
N ASP A 474 -12.57 -24.32 34.69
CA ASP A 474 -12.42 -25.76 34.84
C ASP A 474 -11.37 -26.32 33.85
N ALA A 475 -10.83 -27.49 34.15
CA ALA A 475 -9.77 -28.11 33.36
C ALA A 475 -10.20 -28.41 31.90
N GLN A 476 -11.48 -28.73 31.69
CA GLN A 476 -12.01 -29.06 30.36
C GLN A 476 -12.12 -27.81 29.48
N LEU A 477 -12.62 -26.70 30.04
CA LEU A 477 -12.71 -25.42 29.37
C LEU A 477 -11.33 -24.81 29.11
N THR A 478 -10.41 -24.95 30.05
CA THR A 478 -9.00 -24.54 29.88
C THR A 478 -8.36 -25.27 28.70
N LYS A 479 -8.49 -26.61 28.65
CA LYS A 479 -8.02 -27.41 27.51
C LYS A 479 -8.64 -26.96 26.20
N ARG A 480 -9.96 -26.72 26.17
CA ARG A 480 -10.67 -26.24 24.97
C ARG A 480 -10.14 -24.89 24.46
N CYS A 481 -9.78 -23.97 25.35
CA CYS A 481 -9.18 -22.69 24.99
C CYS A 481 -7.84 -22.86 24.27
N TRP A 482 -6.99 -23.73 24.79
CA TRP A 482 -5.71 -24.06 24.17
C TRP A 482 -5.89 -24.77 22.82
N ASP A 483 -6.79 -25.76 22.76
CA ASP A 483 -7.11 -26.47 21.53
C ASP A 483 -7.67 -25.51 20.47
N TYR A 484 -8.50 -24.54 20.85
CA TYR A 484 -9.01 -23.49 19.94
C TYR A 484 -7.87 -22.68 19.30
N LEU A 485 -6.90 -22.21 20.10
CA LEU A 485 -5.75 -21.46 19.58
C LEU A 485 -4.88 -22.32 18.66
N LYS A 486 -4.60 -23.58 19.05
CA LYS A 486 -3.84 -24.53 18.24
C LYS A 486 -4.53 -24.75 16.88
N ILE A 487 -5.83 -25.06 16.90
CA ILE A 487 -6.63 -25.24 15.68
C ILE A 487 -6.61 -23.98 14.82
N ARG A 488 -6.77 -22.79 15.42
CA ARG A 488 -6.75 -21.52 14.67
C ARG A 488 -5.42 -21.32 13.95
N LEU A 489 -4.29 -21.55 14.61
CA LEU A 489 -2.96 -21.43 14.01
C LEU A 489 -2.72 -22.50 12.93
N THR A 490 -3.20 -23.73 13.13
CA THR A 490 -3.15 -24.78 12.10
C THR A 490 -3.95 -24.39 10.86
N VAL A 491 -5.15 -23.83 11.04
CA VAL A 491 -5.98 -23.33 9.95
C VAL A 491 -5.29 -22.17 9.23
N GLU A 492 -4.70 -21.21 9.94
CA GLU A 492 -3.91 -20.12 9.34
C GLU A 492 -2.75 -20.65 8.48
N LEU A 493 -2.03 -21.67 8.96
CA LEU A 493 -0.97 -22.33 8.18
C LEU A 493 -1.50 -23.08 6.95
N ALA A 494 -2.68 -23.70 7.05
CA ALA A 494 -3.29 -24.45 5.95
C ALA A 494 -3.78 -23.58 4.78
N HIS A 495 -3.94 -22.27 4.97
CA HIS A 495 -4.28 -21.35 3.88
C HIS A 495 -3.12 -21.11 2.91
N PHE A 496 -1.88 -21.41 3.30
CA PHE A 496 -0.74 -21.33 2.40
C PHE A 496 -0.75 -22.53 1.45
N LYS A 497 -0.55 -22.27 0.15
CA LYS A 497 -0.43 -23.31 -0.89
C LYS A 497 0.80 -24.22 -0.71
N THR A 498 1.80 -23.75 0.03
CA THR A 498 3.10 -24.41 0.19
C THR A 498 3.54 -24.46 1.65
N THR A 499 4.34 -25.47 1.95
CA THR A 499 5.07 -25.67 3.19
C THR A 499 6.33 -24.79 3.27
N ILE A 500 7.03 -24.83 4.40
CA ILE A 500 8.30 -24.09 4.58
C ILE A 500 9.39 -24.72 3.72
N GLU A 501 9.39 -26.04 3.65
CA GLU A 501 10.37 -26.87 2.96
C GLU A 501 10.25 -26.65 1.44
N GLU A 502 9.04 -26.69 0.89
CA GLU A 502 8.78 -26.38 -0.51
C GLU A 502 9.17 -24.94 -0.88
N ASP A 503 8.96 -23.96 0.01
CA ASP A 503 9.39 -22.59 -0.24
C ASP A 503 10.91 -22.42 -0.30
N LEU A 504 11.65 -23.14 0.54
CA LEU A 504 13.10 -23.17 0.48
C LEU A 504 13.58 -23.78 -0.83
N GLU A 505 12.93 -24.85 -1.30
CA GLU A 505 13.21 -25.44 -2.61
C GLU A 505 12.91 -24.46 -3.76
N ILE A 506 11.78 -23.75 -3.70
CA ILE A 506 11.41 -22.74 -4.70
C ILE A 506 12.47 -21.63 -4.77
N LEU A 507 12.97 -21.15 -3.62
CA LEU A 507 14.02 -20.13 -3.58
C LEU A 507 15.35 -20.57 -4.20
N ASN A 508 15.62 -21.89 -4.23
CA ASN A 508 16.80 -22.46 -4.84
C ASN A 508 16.65 -22.70 -6.35
N LYS A 509 15.45 -22.54 -6.94
CA LYS A 509 15.23 -22.74 -8.37
C LYS A 509 16.00 -21.70 -9.19
N PRO A 510 16.75 -22.12 -10.23
CA PRO A 510 17.35 -21.18 -11.16
C PRO A 510 16.23 -20.42 -11.91
N ASN A 511 16.41 -19.12 -12.13
CA ASN A 511 15.51 -18.24 -12.89
C ASN A 511 14.19 -17.81 -12.23
N LEU A 512 14.09 -17.82 -10.89
CA LEU A 512 12.94 -17.21 -10.21
C LEU A 512 12.91 -15.68 -10.44
N SER A 513 11.76 -15.13 -10.81
CA SER A 513 11.59 -13.66 -10.95
C SER A 513 11.85 -12.97 -9.61
N GLU A 514 12.34 -11.73 -9.62
CA GLU A 514 12.54 -10.98 -8.36
C GLU A 514 11.24 -10.79 -7.58
N ASN A 515 10.12 -10.57 -8.26
CA ASN A 515 8.81 -10.47 -7.63
C ASN A 515 8.41 -11.79 -6.95
N MET A 516 8.60 -12.92 -7.63
CA MET A 516 8.29 -14.22 -7.05
C MET A 516 9.23 -14.56 -5.88
N LYS A 517 10.52 -14.20 -5.96
CA LYS A 517 11.44 -14.30 -4.81
C LYS A 517 10.93 -13.54 -3.59
N LEU A 518 10.39 -12.34 -3.78
CA LEU A 518 9.81 -11.53 -2.71
C LEU A 518 8.58 -12.20 -2.09
N ILE A 519 7.66 -12.69 -2.92
CA ILE A 519 6.45 -13.40 -2.49
C ILE A 519 6.82 -14.64 -1.66
N VAL A 520 7.74 -15.47 -2.17
CA VAL A 520 8.15 -16.71 -1.49
C VAL A 520 8.84 -16.41 -0.16
N LYS A 521 9.71 -15.40 -0.11
CA LYS A 521 10.33 -14.96 1.15
C LYS A 521 9.32 -14.44 2.16
N LEU A 522 8.32 -13.69 1.70
CA LEU A 522 7.26 -13.14 2.55
C LEU A 522 6.46 -14.25 3.23
N ARG A 523 5.92 -15.17 2.44
CA ARG A 523 5.11 -16.28 2.97
C ARG A 523 5.94 -17.27 3.80
N LEU A 524 7.23 -17.45 3.48
CA LEU A 524 8.17 -18.22 4.30
C LEU A 524 8.34 -17.58 5.68
N SER A 525 8.53 -16.25 5.73
CA SER A 525 8.63 -15.48 6.99
C SER A 525 7.35 -15.62 7.82
N GLU A 526 6.18 -15.44 7.20
CA GLU A 526 4.88 -15.60 7.89
C GLU A 526 4.67 -17.00 8.46
N LYS A 527 4.96 -18.05 7.68
CA LYS A 527 4.87 -19.44 8.15
C LYS A 527 5.80 -19.71 9.32
N ARG A 528 7.02 -19.17 9.31
CA ARG A 528 7.97 -19.30 10.43
C ARG A 528 7.46 -18.60 11.68
N LEU A 529 6.90 -17.40 11.56
CA LEU A 529 6.29 -16.68 12.66
C LEU A 529 5.09 -17.45 13.26
N LEU A 530 4.21 -18.00 12.40
CA LEU A 530 3.09 -18.83 12.83
C LEU A 530 3.56 -20.10 13.54
N LYS A 531 4.55 -20.84 13.00
CA LYS A 531 5.11 -22.03 13.66
C LYS A 531 5.77 -21.67 15.00
N SER A 532 6.50 -20.56 15.06
CA SER A 532 7.13 -20.08 16.30
C SER A 532 6.08 -19.76 17.36
N PHE A 533 5.01 -19.06 16.99
CA PHE A 533 3.94 -18.73 17.93
C PHE A 533 3.13 -19.96 18.34
N ALA A 534 2.92 -20.92 17.44
CA ALA A 534 2.30 -22.20 17.79
C ALA A 534 3.10 -22.97 18.85
N ALA A 535 4.44 -22.93 18.78
CA ALA A 535 5.29 -23.51 19.82
C ALA A 535 5.13 -22.81 21.19
N VAL A 536 4.95 -21.48 21.20
CA VAL A 536 4.64 -20.73 22.43
C VAL A 536 3.29 -21.17 23.01
N VAL A 537 2.25 -21.28 22.18
CA VAL A 537 0.93 -21.77 22.60
C VAL A 537 1.01 -23.19 23.16
N GLU A 538 1.82 -24.06 22.55
CA GLU A 538 2.04 -25.42 23.03
C GLU A 538 2.71 -25.43 24.41
N GLU A 539 3.81 -24.69 24.59
CA GLU A 539 4.52 -24.58 25.87
C GLU A 539 3.60 -24.04 26.97
N MET A 540 2.82 -23.00 26.68
CA MET A 540 1.88 -22.41 27.64
C MET A 540 0.73 -23.36 27.98
N SER A 541 0.31 -24.22 27.05
CA SER A 541 -0.76 -25.21 27.32
C SER A 541 -0.34 -26.36 28.24
N GLN A 542 0.97 -26.53 28.46
CA GLN A 542 1.54 -27.55 29.34
C GLN A 542 1.84 -27.03 30.75
N LYS A 543 1.81 -25.72 30.95
CA LYS A 543 1.91 -25.04 32.24
C LYS A 543 0.53 -24.90 32.86
#